data_AF-A0A7J4IJH0-F1
#
_entry.id   AF-A0A7J4IJH0-F1
#
_cell.length_a   1.000
_cell.length_b   1.000
_cell.length_c   1.000
_cell.angle_alpha   90.00
_cell.angle_beta   90.00
_cell.angle_gamma   90.00
#
_symmetry.space_group_name_H-M   'P 1'
#
loop_
_entity.id
_entity.type
_entity.pdbx_description
1 polymer ?
#
loop_
_entity_poly.entity_id
_entity_poly.type
_entity_poly.pdbx_seq_one_letter_code
_entity_poly.pdbx_strand_id
1 'polypeptide(L)'
;MTIDSWFRENRGAFAFAIAVMLIGTVGYFALGIRDDMAGGASAGKMSNDSGTVDASVFDGITYKVAFATDGTPKVFAHAKSSALANLSATEGASIPDGGSMVVGSAEGEMMKEEKLFARPGDALTDFFGIDRIEIGGILARTGTFVDDLHFLSTHDFGNLVGEEGRVYSRLTPEKAPKLFYALGLNETVPTKFALAEGNMSGYATHDLGGTEYYPLVLGSNEARMMREEKLFETTGDEIRGFFGKNVVVVGVLEATNSSFDMMHFVPLNETQLR
;
A
#
# COMPACT_ATOMS: atom_id res chain seq x y z
N MET A 1 4.12 32.88 27.75
CA MET A 1 5.25 32.37 26.96
C MET A 1 4.74 32.23 25.53
N THR A 2 5.30 32.95 24.57
CA THR A 2 4.86 32.88 23.17
C THR A 2 5.57 31.71 22.47
N ILE A 3 4.91 31.10 21.49
CA ILE A 3 5.47 29.97 20.70
C ILE A 3 6.86 30.36 20.13
N ASP A 4 7.01 31.62 19.72
CA ASP A 4 8.28 32.16 19.22
C ASP A 4 9.41 32.19 20.27
N SER A 5 9.09 32.43 21.55
CA SER A 5 10.09 32.40 22.62
C SER A 5 10.56 30.97 22.92
N TRP A 6 9.66 30.00 22.83
CA TRP A 6 9.96 28.58 23.05
C TRP A 6 10.83 28.01 21.91
N PHE A 7 10.55 28.40 20.67
CA PHE A 7 11.37 28.01 19.51
C PHE A 7 12.78 28.62 19.53
N ARG A 8 12.95 29.85 20.04
CA ARG A 8 14.28 30.47 20.16
C ARG A 8 15.16 29.80 21.21
N GLU A 9 14.58 29.29 22.29
CA GLU A 9 15.33 28.56 23.34
C GLU A 9 15.74 27.15 22.91
N ASN A 10 14.95 26.47 22.08
CA ASN A 10 15.16 25.05 21.75
C ASN A 10 15.80 24.80 20.37
N ARG A 11 16.42 25.81 19.74
CA ARG A 11 16.96 25.73 18.37
C ARG A 11 18.00 24.62 18.17
N GLY A 12 18.79 24.31 19.21
CA GLY A 12 19.79 23.22 19.16
C GLY A 12 19.16 21.82 19.17
N ALA A 13 18.11 21.62 19.96
CA ALA A 13 17.38 20.34 20.04
C ALA A 13 16.52 20.12 18.78
N PHE A 14 15.96 21.18 18.20
CA PHE A 14 15.17 21.11 16.97
C PHE A 14 16.04 20.87 15.73
N ALA A 15 17.23 21.48 15.65
CA ALA A 15 18.20 21.20 14.58
C ALA A 15 18.74 19.76 14.64
N PHE A 16 18.91 19.20 15.85
CA PHE A 16 19.29 17.80 16.03
C PHE A 16 18.14 16.82 15.68
N ALA A 17 16.88 17.15 16.03
CA ALA A 17 15.72 16.33 15.68
C ALA A 17 15.44 16.32 14.16
N ILE A 18 15.64 17.45 13.46
CA ILE A 18 15.54 17.54 12.00
C ILE A 18 16.71 16.80 11.32
N ALA A 19 17.93 16.88 11.85
CA ALA A 19 19.07 16.14 11.31
C ALA A 19 18.94 14.62 11.51
N VAL A 20 18.37 14.15 12.63
CA VAL A 20 18.11 12.72 12.87
C VAL A 20 16.91 12.23 12.04
N MET A 21 15.87 13.04 11.80
CA MET A 21 14.81 12.70 10.85
C MET A 21 15.34 12.63 9.41
N LEU A 22 16.13 13.62 8.95
CA LEU A 22 16.60 13.66 7.56
C LEU A 22 17.68 12.62 7.24
N ILE A 23 18.51 12.22 8.21
CA ILE A 23 19.51 11.16 8.01
C ILE A 23 18.88 9.76 8.19
N GLY A 24 17.80 9.64 8.97
CA GLY A 24 17.08 8.38 9.18
C GLY A 24 16.15 7.96 8.03
N THR A 25 15.53 8.91 7.31
CA THR A 25 14.56 8.58 6.25
C THR A 25 15.11 8.63 4.83
N VAL A 26 16.11 9.46 4.53
CA VAL A 26 16.66 9.56 3.15
C VAL A 26 17.50 8.33 2.77
N GLY A 27 18.03 7.58 3.74
CA GLY A 27 18.77 6.34 3.48
C GLY A 27 17.90 5.10 3.27
N TYR A 28 16.62 5.11 3.68
CA TYR A 28 15.82 3.88 3.79
C TYR A 28 15.07 3.50 2.50
N PHE A 29 14.79 4.45 1.62
CA PHE A 29 14.02 4.19 0.38
C PHE A 29 14.78 4.47 -0.92
N ALA A 30 15.88 5.24 -0.89
CA ALA A 30 16.68 5.56 -2.10
C ALA A 30 17.75 4.50 -2.47
N LEU A 31 17.91 3.43 -1.69
CA LEU A 31 18.89 2.37 -1.95
C LEU A 31 18.31 1.13 -2.68
N GLY A 32 17.04 1.18 -3.10
CA GLY A 32 16.38 0.09 -3.83
C GLY A 32 16.69 0.02 -5.33
N ILE A 33 17.28 1.07 -5.94
CA ILE A 33 17.69 1.04 -7.36
C ILE A 33 19.01 1.82 -7.51
N ARG A 34 20.12 1.10 -7.69
CA ARG A 34 21.34 1.67 -8.28
C ARG A 34 21.84 0.76 -9.38
N ASP A 35 21.84 1.32 -10.59
CA ASP A 35 22.50 0.78 -11.77
C ASP A 35 23.99 0.55 -11.52
N ASP A 36 24.46 -0.61 -11.98
CA ASP A 36 25.86 -0.95 -12.14
C ASP A 36 26.54 -0.01 -13.14
N MET A 37 27.45 0.84 -12.67
CA MET A 37 28.62 1.29 -13.44
C MET A 37 29.79 1.65 -12.51
N ALA A 38 30.84 0.84 -12.62
CA ALA A 38 32.27 1.15 -12.44
C ALA A 38 32.85 1.52 -11.05
N GLY A 39 33.58 0.55 -10.47
CA GLY A 39 35.00 0.74 -10.14
C GLY A 39 35.40 1.09 -8.70
N GLY A 40 35.87 0.08 -7.94
CA GLY A 40 37.07 0.21 -7.11
C GLY A 40 36.92 0.36 -5.58
N ALA A 41 37.50 -0.63 -4.89
CA ALA A 41 38.06 -0.63 -3.53
C ALA A 41 37.13 -0.75 -2.28
N SER A 42 37.27 -1.94 -1.67
CA SER A 42 36.95 -2.43 -0.32
C SER A 42 36.61 -1.44 0.81
N ALA A 43 35.55 -1.72 1.57
CA ALA A 43 35.59 -2.38 2.90
C ALA A 43 34.28 -2.15 3.68
N GLY A 44 33.69 -3.22 4.22
CA GLY A 44 32.56 -3.15 5.17
C GLY A 44 31.39 -4.05 4.79
N LYS A 45 31.44 -5.31 5.25
CA LYS A 45 30.40 -6.31 5.07
C LYS A 45 29.21 -5.96 6.00
N MET A 46 28.24 -5.22 5.49
CA MET A 46 26.91 -5.09 6.07
C MET A 46 25.93 -5.82 5.14
N SER A 47 25.22 -6.81 5.68
CA SER A 47 24.27 -7.62 4.93
C SER A 47 23.07 -6.77 4.49
N ASN A 48 23.05 -6.39 3.21
CA ASN A 48 21.83 -6.00 2.53
C ASN A 48 21.00 -7.26 2.28
N ASP A 49 20.08 -7.56 3.18
CA ASP A 49 18.97 -8.48 2.92
C ASP A 49 17.69 -7.66 2.74
N SER A 50 17.70 -6.77 1.74
CA SER A 50 16.46 -6.24 1.16
C SER A 50 16.06 -7.21 0.05
N GLY A 51 15.36 -8.28 0.42
CA GLY A 51 14.83 -9.24 -0.55
C GLY A 51 14.02 -8.49 -1.60
N THR A 52 14.53 -8.43 -2.83
CA THR A 52 13.78 -7.91 -3.95
C THR A 52 12.65 -8.89 -4.22
N VAL A 53 11.42 -8.51 -3.87
CA VAL A 53 10.23 -9.32 -4.21
C VAL A 53 10.17 -9.40 -5.73
N ASP A 54 10.17 -10.63 -6.26
CA ASP A 54 10.00 -10.85 -7.70
C ASP A 54 8.69 -10.19 -8.13
N ALA A 55 8.74 -9.31 -9.13
CA ALA A 55 7.56 -8.60 -9.61
C ALA A 55 6.44 -9.54 -10.11
N SER A 56 6.79 -10.77 -10.51
CA SER A 56 5.82 -11.82 -10.82
C SER A 56 4.93 -12.21 -9.64
N VAL A 57 5.32 -11.87 -8.41
CA VAL A 57 4.49 -12.06 -7.22
C VAL A 57 3.18 -11.33 -7.33
N PHE A 58 3.19 -10.17 -7.98
CA PHE A 58 2.03 -9.31 -8.10
C PHE A 58 1.19 -9.61 -9.34
N ASP A 59 1.65 -10.50 -10.22
CA ASP A 59 0.93 -10.88 -11.43
C ASP A 59 -0.09 -11.99 -11.12
N GLY A 60 -1.35 -11.75 -11.46
CA GLY A 60 -2.43 -12.72 -11.25
C GLY A 60 -2.87 -12.92 -9.78
N ILE A 61 -2.48 -12.06 -8.83
CA ILE A 61 -3.10 -12.07 -7.49
C ILE A 61 -4.57 -11.66 -7.63
N THR A 62 -5.45 -12.48 -7.10
CA THR A 62 -6.86 -12.13 -6.91
C THR A 62 -7.05 -11.49 -5.54
N TYR A 63 -7.71 -10.33 -5.51
CA TYR A 63 -7.97 -9.59 -4.28
C TYR A 63 -9.46 -9.55 -3.94
N LYS A 64 -9.75 -9.51 -2.64
CA LYS A 64 -11.01 -9.07 -2.06
C LYS A 64 -10.76 -7.86 -1.19
N VAL A 65 -11.70 -6.93 -1.19
CA VAL A 65 -11.76 -5.86 -0.18
C VAL A 65 -12.95 -6.13 0.74
N ALA A 66 -12.75 -5.92 2.04
CA ALA A 66 -13.82 -5.88 3.01
C ALA A 66 -13.61 -4.71 3.98
N PHE A 67 -14.64 -4.38 4.74
CA PHE A 67 -14.60 -3.25 5.67
C PHE A 67 -14.85 -3.77 7.09
N ALA A 68 -13.98 -3.42 8.02
CA ALA A 68 -14.19 -3.67 9.43
C ALA A 68 -15.42 -2.89 9.94
N THR A 69 -15.87 -3.21 11.16
CA THR A 69 -17.08 -2.59 11.75
C THR A 69 -16.96 -1.08 11.92
N ASP A 70 -15.75 -0.55 12.04
CA ASP A 70 -15.42 0.87 12.10
C ASP A 70 -15.29 1.53 10.71
N GLY A 71 -15.48 0.75 9.63
CA GLY A 71 -15.35 1.17 8.24
C GLY A 71 -13.93 1.11 7.69
N THR A 72 -12.93 0.65 8.46
CA THR A 72 -11.54 0.56 8.01
C THR A 72 -11.42 -0.52 6.92
N PRO A 73 -10.88 -0.19 5.73
CA PRO A 73 -10.74 -1.17 4.66
C PRO A 73 -9.63 -2.17 4.97
N LYS A 74 -9.89 -3.44 4.66
CA LYS A 74 -8.93 -4.54 4.71
C LYS A 74 -8.88 -5.23 3.36
N VAL A 75 -7.66 -5.50 2.89
CA VAL A 75 -7.42 -6.17 1.60
C VAL A 75 -6.90 -7.57 1.84
N PHE A 76 -7.56 -8.51 1.17
CA PHE A 76 -7.29 -9.92 1.24
C PHE A 76 -6.80 -10.37 -0.12
N ALA A 77 -5.73 -11.14 -0.13
CA ALA A 77 -5.14 -11.72 -1.31
C ALA A 77 -5.31 -13.22 -1.29
N HIS A 78 -5.68 -13.76 -2.44
CA HIS A 78 -5.70 -15.19 -2.64
C HIS A 78 -4.26 -15.72 -2.71
N ALA A 79 -3.86 -16.53 -1.73
CA ALA A 79 -2.60 -17.27 -1.69
C ALA A 79 -2.53 -18.43 -2.71
N LYS A 80 -2.98 -18.21 -3.94
CA LYS A 80 -2.97 -19.20 -5.02
C LYS A 80 -1.62 -19.32 -5.72
N SER A 81 -0.75 -18.31 -5.57
CA SER A 81 0.47 -18.21 -6.36
C SER A 81 1.64 -18.90 -5.65
N SER A 82 2.48 -19.58 -6.45
CA SER A 82 3.85 -19.97 -6.09
C SER A 82 4.73 -18.77 -5.70
N ALA A 83 4.19 -17.57 -5.78
CA ALA A 83 4.91 -16.34 -5.60
C ALA A 83 4.96 -15.91 -4.12
N LEU A 84 3.95 -16.27 -3.31
CA LEU A 84 4.10 -16.22 -1.85
C LEU A 84 5.16 -17.20 -1.33
N ALA A 85 5.40 -18.30 -2.05
CA ALA A 85 6.44 -19.27 -1.68
C ALA A 85 7.85 -18.65 -1.71
N ASN A 86 8.04 -17.56 -2.46
CA ASN A 86 9.31 -16.83 -2.52
C ASN A 86 9.43 -15.74 -1.46
N LEU A 87 8.38 -15.48 -0.68
CA LEU A 87 8.42 -14.55 0.44
C LEU A 87 8.85 -15.29 1.70
N SER A 88 9.78 -14.68 2.44
CA SER A 88 10.21 -15.17 3.73
C SER A 88 9.19 -14.80 4.81
N ALA A 89 9.01 -15.68 5.80
CA ALA A 89 8.27 -15.36 7.02
C ALA A 89 9.23 -15.00 8.16
N THR A 90 8.87 -13.99 8.96
CA THR A 90 9.57 -13.70 10.22
C THR A 90 9.11 -14.64 11.33
N GLU A 91 7.84 -15.03 11.30
CA GLU A 91 7.23 -15.96 12.26
C GLU A 91 6.25 -16.90 11.56
N GLY A 92 6.22 -18.17 11.94
CA GLY A 92 5.27 -19.15 11.38
C GLY A 92 5.53 -19.53 9.92
N ALA A 93 4.47 -19.82 9.17
CA ALA A 93 4.52 -20.21 7.77
C ALA A 93 4.43 -18.99 6.82
N SER A 94 5.02 -19.09 5.63
CA SER A 94 4.88 -18.08 4.56
C SER A 94 3.69 -18.31 3.64
N ILE A 95 3.07 -19.49 3.71
CA ILE A 95 1.89 -19.88 2.93
C ILE A 95 0.80 -20.34 3.90
N PRO A 96 -0.44 -19.86 3.80
CA PRO A 96 -1.53 -20.30 4.65
C PRO A 96 -2.02 -21.70 4.27
N ASP A 97 -2.18 -22.56 5.27
CA ASP A 97 -3.00 -23.78 5.18
C ASP A 97 -4.49 -23.43 5.30
N GLY A 98 -5.37 -24.39 5.00
CA GLY A 98 -6.81 -24.21 5.18
C GLY A 98 -7.19 -23.97 6.65
N GLY A 99 -8.03 -22.96 6.91
CA GLY A 99 -8.38 -22.49 8.25
C GLY A 99 -7.34 -21.56 8.87
N SER A 100 -6.35 -21.10 8.10
CA SER A 100 -5.31 -20.18 8.56
C SER A 100 -5.10 -19.02 7.58
N MET A 101 -4.50 -17.94 8.07
CA MET A 101 -4.04 -16.82 7.26
C MET A 101 -2.59 -16.46 7.54
N VAL A 102 -1.92 -15.97 6.51
CA VAL A 102 -0.61 -15.33 6.66
C VAL A 102 -0.81 -13.83 6.50
N VAL A 103 -0.19 -13.02 7.36
CA VAL A 103 -0.32 -11.56 7.30
C VAL A 103 0.99 -10.92 6.87
N GLY A 104 0.89 -9.80 6.15
CA GLY A 104 2.03 -8.93 5.86
C GLY A 104 2.67 -8.40 7.15
N SER A 105 3.91 -7.92 7.06
CA SER A 105 4.65 -7.51 8.26
C SER A 105 4.00 -6.34 9.01
N ALA A 106 3.54 -5.32 8.30
CA ALA A 106 2.96 -4.12 8.91
C ALA A 106 1.59 -4.41 9.52
N GLU A 107 0.74 -5.18 8.82
CA GLU A 107 -0.53 -5.64 9.37
C GLU A 107 -0.32 -6.55 10.59
N GLY A 108 0.63 -7.47 10.53
CA GLY A 108 0.97 -8.35 11.66
C GLY A 108 1.45 -7.59 12.90
N GLU A 109 2.27 -6.54 12.71
CA GLU A 109 2.70 -5.63 13.79
C GLU A 109 1.49 -4.89 14.40
N MET A 110 0.64 -4.29 13.56
CA MET A 110 -0.57 -3.59 14.00
C MET A 110 -1.50 -4.50 14.81
N MET A 111 -1.80 -5.68 14.29
CA MET A 111 -2.68 -6.65 14.96
C MET A 111 -2.12 -7.10 16.32
N LYS A 112 -0.78 -7.17 16.47
CA LYS A 112 -0.13 -7.43 17.77
C LYS A 112 -0.24 -6.25 18.72
N GLU A 113 -0.07 -5.02 18.24
CA GLU A 113 -0.26 -3.80 19.04
C GLU A 113 -1.70 -3.68 19.56
N GLU A 114 -2.67 -4.05 18.73
CA GLU A 114 -4.10 -4.12 19.07
C GLU A 114 -4.45 -5.35 19.93
N LYS A 115 -3.50 -6.24 20.18
CA LYS A 115 -3.64 -7.46 20.98
C LYS A 115 -4.68 -8.44 20.41
N LEU A 116 -4.85 -8.45 19.09
CA LEU A 116 -5.71 -9.41 18.40
C LEU A 116 -5.12 -10.82 18.43
N PHE A 117 -3.78 -10.91 18.41
CA PHE A 117 -3.04 -12.14 18.63
C PHE A 117 -1.66 -11.85 19.25
N ALA A 118 -1.02 -12.87 19.82
CA ALA A 118 0.32 -12.75 20.38
C ALA A 118 1.38 -13.47 19.53
N ARG A 119 1.02 -14.61 18.93
CA ARG A 119 1.93 -15.44 18.12
C ARG A 119 1.18 -16.24 17.05
N PRO A 120 1.88 -16.73 16.01
CA PRO A 120 1.28 -17.71 15.11
C PRO A 120 0.71 -18.93 15.86
N GLY A 121 -0.43 -19.43 15.39
CA GLY A 121 -1.26 -20.45 16.02
C GLY A 121 -2.39 -19.91 16.89
N ASP A 122 -2.37 -18.62 17.25
CA ASP A 122 -3.53 -17.97 17.87
C ASP A 122 -4.67 -17.82 16.83
N ALA A 123 -5.92 -17.80 17.29
CA ALA A 123 -7.09 -17.77 16.43
C ALA A 123 -7.95 -16.52 16.65
N LEU A 124 -8.47 -15.99 15.56
CA LEU A 124 -9.51 -14.97 15.55
C LEU A 124 -10.87 -15.64 15.30
N THR A 125 -11.93 -15.03 15.82
CA THR A 125 -13.32 -15.45 15.59
C THR A 125 -14.09 -14.34 14.87
N ASP A 126 -15.14 -14.71 14.14
CA ASP A 126 -16.00 -13.77 13.39
C ASP A 126 -15.21 -12.86 12.43
N PHE A 127 -14.22 -13.44 11.75
CA PHE A 127 -13.30 -12.73 10.89
C PHE A 127 -13.87 -12.61 9.47
N PHE A 128 -14.56 -11.50 9.18
CA PHE A 128 -15.09 -11.18 7.84
C PHE A 128 -15.95 -12.32 7.23
N GLY A 129 -16.82 -12.90 8.05
CA GLY A 129 -17.70 -14.02 7.67
C GLY A 129 -17.10 -15.41 7.87
N ILE A 130 -15.83 -15.51 8.31
CA ILE A 130 -15.20 -16.76 8.70
C ILE A 130 -15.31 -16.92 10.22
N ASP A 131 -16.00 -17.98 10.67
CA ASP A 131 -16.27 -18.23 12.10
C ASP A 131 -15.00 -18.28 12.95
N ARG A 132 -13.95 -18.92 12.43
CA ARG A 132 -12.65 -19.04 13.10
C ARG A 132 -11.52 -19.14 12.08
N ILE A 133 -10.46 -18.36 12.28
CA ILE A 133 -9.25 -18.41 11.46
C ILE A 133 -8.00 -18.30 12.32
N GLU A 134 -6.99 -19.13 12.06
CA GLU A 134 -5.71 -19.10 12.77
C GLU A 134 -4.69 -18.18 12.07
N ILE A 135 -3.86 -17.50 12.85
CA ILE A 135 -2.70 -16.79 12.31
C ILE A 135 -1.61 -17.82 12.01
N GLY A 136 -1.46 -18.22 10.76
CA GLY A 136 -0.48 -19.21 10.31
C GLY A 136 0.95 -18.66 10.28
N GLY A 137 1.11 -17.35 10.04
CA GLY A 137 2.41 -16.70 10.04
C GLY A 137 2.39 -15.21 9.71
N ILE A 138 3.56 -14.59 9.81
CA ILE A 138 3.82 -13.18 9.52
C ILE A 138 4.97 -13.11 8.53
N LEU A 139 4.77 -12.42 7.41
CA LEU A 139 5.80 -12.23 6.41
C LEU A 139 6.92 -11.31 6.91
N ALA A 140 8.11 -11.52 6.37
CA ALA A 140 9.19 -10.56 6.47
C ALA A 140 8.84 -9.30 5.69
N ARG A 141 9.29 -8.15 6.20
CA ARG A 141 9.03 -6.84 5.60
C ARG A 141 9.58 -6.78 4.19
N THR A 142 8.74 -6.38 3.24
CA THR A 142 9.08 -6.24 1.83
C THR A 142 9.27 -4.79 1.40
N GLY A 143 8.71 -3.84 2.15
CA GLY A 143 8.67 -2.43 1.77
C GLY A 143 7.64 -2.12 0.67
N THR A 144 6.72 -3.04 0.40
CA THR A 144 5.66 -2.91 -0.61
C THR A 144 4.28 -3.04 0.05
N PHE A 145 3.20 -2.84 -0.71
CA PHE A 145 1.83 -3.00 -0.19
C PHE A 145 1.52 -4.42 0.32
N VAL A 146 2.36 -5.43 0.00
CA VAL A 146 2.28 -6.79 0.57
C VAL A 146 2.36 -6.78 2.09
N ASP A 147 3.05 -5.81 2.67
CA ASP A 147 3.21 -5.69 4.12
C ASP A 147 1.87 -5.38 4.83
N ASP A 148 0.86 -4.90 4.09
CA ASP A 148 -0.48 -4.55 4.59
C ASP A 148 -1.58 -5.58 4.22
N LEU A 149 -1.20 -6.71 3.60
CA LEU A 149 -2.17 -7.70 3.09
C LEU A 149 -2.43 -8.85 4.05
N HIS A 150 -3.62 -9.45 3.88
CA HIS A 150 -3.99 -10.73 4.46
C HIS A 150 -4.02 -11.80 3.37
N PHE A 151 -3.23 -12.86 3.53
CA PHE A 151 -3.14 -13.96 2.58
C PHE A 151 -3.96 -15.15 3.05
N LEU A 152 -4.91 -15.59 2.23
CA LEU A 152 -5.84 -16.66 2.54
C LEU A 152 -5.72 -17.83 1.58
N SER A 153 -5.95 -19.04 2.09
CA SER A 153 -6.07 -20.25 1.27
C SER A 153 -7.25 -20.14 0.29
N THR A 154 -7.32 -21.00 -0.73
CA THR A 154 -8.46 -21.02 -1.68
C THR A 154 -9.80 -21.23 -1.00
N HIS A 155 -9.85 -22.10 0.01
CA HIS A 155 -11.08 -22.37 0.75
C HIS A 155 -11.52 -21.13 1.52
N ASP A 156 -10.61 -20.53 2.27
CA ASP A 156 -10.94 -19.43 3.19
C ASP A 156 -11.19 -18.12 2.44
N PHE A 157 -10.43 -17.85 1.37
CA PHE A 157 -10.70 -16.74 0.47
C PHE A 157 -12.10 -16.84 -0.16
N GLY A 158 -12.54 -18.05 -0.52
CA GLY A 158 -13.89 -18.28 -1.06
C GLY A 158 -15.00 -17.98 -0.05
N ASN A 159 -14.78 -18.30 1.23
CA ASN A 159 -15.75 -18.08 2.30
C ASN A 159 -15.76 -16.65 2.87
N LEU A 160 -14.71 -15.86 2.58
CA LEU A 160 -14.62 -14.47 2.99
C LEU A 160 -15.76 -13.62 2.40
N VAL A 161 -16.47 -12.90 3.27
CA VAL A 161 -17.45 -11.88 2.89
C VAL A 161 -16.71 -10.59 2.54
N GLY A 162 -16.67 -10.26 1.25
CA GLY A 162 -16.00 -9.07 0.71
C GLY A 162 -16.28 -8.92 -0.78
N GLU A 163 -15.85 -7.79 -1.36
CA GLU A 163 -16.02 -7.48 -2.77
C GLU A 163 -14.79 -7.92 -3.59
N GLU A 164 -15.01 -8.78 -4.58
CA GLU A 164 -14.01 -9.14 -5.60
C GLU A 164 -14.02 -8.13 -6.76
N GLY A 165 -12.91 -8.05 -7.49
CA GLY A 165 -12.81 -7.24 -8.72
C GLY A 165 -12.71 -5.74 -8.49
N ARG A 166 -12.66 -5.29 -7.23
CA ARG A 166 -12.40 -3.90 -6.85
C ARG A 166 -10.93 -3.57 -6.83
N VAL A 167 -10.11 -4.47 -6.29
CA VAL A 167 -8.67 -4.24 -6.12
C VAL A 167 -7.90 -5.08 -7.12
N TYR A 168 -6.90 -4.47 -7.76
CA TYR A 168 -6.02 -5.14 -8.69
C TYR A 168 -4.63 -4.48 -8.70
N SER A 169 -3.61 -5.23 -9.10
CA SER A 169 -2.22 -4.79 -9.18
C SER A 169 -1.78 -4.62 -10.64
N ARG A 170 -0.85 -3.69 -10.87
CA ARG A 170 -0.13 -3.55 -12.13
C ARG A 170 1.35 -3.30 -11.87
N LEU A 171 2.19 -3.71 -12.81
CA LEU A 171 3.60 -3.37 -12.79
C LEU A 171 3.85 -2.12 -13.63
N THR A 172 4.68 -1.21 -13.13
CA THR A 172 5.27 -0.16 -13.96
C THR A 172 6.26 -0.75 -14.97
N PRO A 173 6.73 0.02 -15.97
CA PRO A 173 7.81 -0.42 -16.86
C PRO A 173 9.09 -0.86 -16.11
N GLU A 174 9.36 -0.25 -14.95
CA GLU A 174 10.47 -0.56 -14.04
C GLU A 174 10.18 -1.78 -13.13
N LYS A 175 9.05 -2.46 -13.36
CA LYS A 175 8.57 -3.61 -12.59
C LYS A 175 8.21 -3.30 -11.14
N ALA A 176 7.94 -2.03 -10.81
CA ALA A 176 7.42 -1.66 -9.51
C ALA A 176 5.92 -1.97 -9.45
N PRO A 177 5.42 -2.67 -8.41
CA PRO A 177 4.01 -2.97 -8.30
C PRO A 177 3.22 -1.76 -7.78
N LYS A 178 2.09 -1.48 -8.42
CA LYS A 178 1.12 -0.44 -8.04
C LYS A 178 -0.24 -1.08 -7.80
N LEU A 179 -0.92 -0.65 -6.75
CA LEU A 179 -2.22 -1.16 -6.35
C LEU A 179 -3.31 -0.17 -6.78
N PHE A 180 -4.40 -0.69 -7.32
CA PHE A 180 -5.51 0.08 -7.83
C PHE A 180 -6.81 -0.36 -7.17
N TYR A 181 -7.71 0.60 -7.01
CA TYR A 181 -9.08 0.37 -6.60
C TYR A 181 -10.02 0.92 -7.68
N ALA A 182 -10.84 0.05 -8.26
CA ALA A 182 -11.89 0.39 -9.22
C ALA A 182 -13.08 1.02 -8.49
N LEU A 183 -13.17 2.34 -8.57
CA LEU A 183 -14.26 3.16 -8.02
C LEU A 183 -15.07 3.78 -9.16
N GLY A 184 -16.33 3.39 -9.32
CA GLY A 184 -17.16 3.89 -10.42
C GLY A 184 -17.40 5.40 -10.35
N LEU A 185 -17.52 6.05 -11.52
CA LEU A 185 -18.05 7.41 -11.62
C LEU A 185 -19.49 7.38 -11.07
N ASN A 186 -19.78 8.14 -10.01
CA ASN A 186 -21.04 8.14 -9.25
C ASN A 186 -21.23 7.01 -8.23
N GLU A 187 -20.19 6.22 -7.96
CA GLU A 187 -20.25 5.28 -6.86
C GLU A 187 -20.14 5.99 -5.51
N THR A 188 -20.85 5.46 -4.51
CA THR A 188 -20.72 5.98 -3.15
C THR A 188 -19.41 5.47 -2.57
N VAL A 189 -18.52 6.39 -2.20
CA VAL A 189 -17.27 6.01 -1.55
C VAL A 189 -17.53 5.45 -0.14
N PRO A 190 -16.81 4.40 0.28
CA PRO A 190 -16.85 3.92 1.66
C PRO A 190 -16.58 5.05 2.66
N THR A 191 -17.20 5.00 3.84
CA THR A 191 -17.22 6.09 4.83
C THR A 191 -15.84 6.60 5.26
N LYS A 192 -14.79 5.79 5.12
CA LYS A 192 -13.39 6.15 5.44
C LYS A 192 -12.61 6.77 4.28
N PHE A 193 -13.22 7.01 3.12
CA PHE A 193 -12.66 7.85 2.05
C PHE A 193 -12.80 9.34 2.39
N ALA A 194 -12.20 9.75 3.50
CA ALA A 194 -12.03 11.16 3.77
C ALA A 194 -10.89 11.68 2.88
N LEU A 195 -11.12 12.80 2.20
CA LEU A 195 -10.08 13.46 1.41
C LEU A 195 -9.38 14.50 2.29
N ALA A 196 -8.05 14.40 2.39
CA ALA A 196 -7.21 15.44 2.93
C ALA A 196 -7.13 16.65 1.98
N GLU A 197 -7.18 16.36 0.67
CA GLU A 197 -7.10 17.36 -0.40
C GLU A 197 -8.09 17.03 -1.53
N GLY A 198 -8.61 18.06 -2.20
CA GLY A 198 -9.53 17.92 -3.32
C GLY A 198 -10.98 17.70 -2.90
N ASN A 199 -11.79 17.17 -3.82
CA ASN A 199 -13.21 16.92 -3.59
C ASN A 199 -13.73 15.81 -4.52
N MET A 200 -14.55 14.90 -3.97
CA MET A 200 -15.23 13.85 -4.73
C MET A 200 -16.20 14.38 -5.78
N SER A 201 -16.65 15.64 -5.71
CA SER A 201 -17.39 16.28 -6.81
C SER A 201 -16.57 16.38 -8.10
N GLY A 202 -15.24 16.37 -8.00
CA GLY A 202 -14.31 16.30 -9.12
C GLY A 202 -14.13 14.89 -9.68
N TYR A 203 -14.73 13.85 -9.07
CA TYR A 203 -14.59 12.45 -9.50
C TYR A 203 -15.49 12.12 -10.70
N ALA A 204 -15.26 12.85 -11.79
CA ALA A 204 -15.87 12.69 -13.10
C ALA A 204 -14.76 12.72 -14.16
N THR A 205 -15.05 12.24 -15.37
CA THR A 205 -14.16 12.48 -16.51
C THR A 205 -14.11 13.97 -16.85
N HIS A 206 -12.93 14.49 -17.15
CA HIS A 206 -12.70 15.90 -17.48
C HIS A 206 -12.28 16.03 -18.94
N ASP A 207 -12.78 17.06 -19.62
CA ASP A 207 -12.25 17.50 -20.92
C ASP A 207 -11.42 18.77 -20.70
N LEU A 208 -10.10 18.63 -20.85
CA LEU A 208 -9.14 19.72 -20.69
C LEU A 208 -8.50 20.00 -22.06
N GLY A 209 -9.03 21.01 -22.74
CA GLY A 209 -8.50 21.43 -24.05
C GLY A 209 -8.73 20.42 -25.18
N GLY A 210 -9.85 19.69 -25.17
CA GLY A 210 -10.19 18.67 -26.17
C GLY A 210 -9.55 17.32 -25.90
N THR A 211 -8.97 17.12 -24.71
CA THR A 211 -8.36 15.85 -24.28
C THR A 211 -9.11 15.34 -23.06
N GLU A 212 -9.52 14.07 -23.11
CA GLU A 212 -10.20 13.39 -22.00
C GLU A 212 -9.19 12.97 -20.92
N TYR A 213 -9.54 13.25 -19.66
CA TYR A 213 -8.81 12.85 -18.45
C TYR A 213 -9.73 12.10 -17.50
N TYR A 214 -9.25 10.97 -16.99
CA TYR A 214 -9.94 10.21 -15.93
C TYR A 214 -9.60 10.79 -14.56
N PRO A 215 -10.56 10.82 -13.62
CA PRO A 215 -10.28 11.27 -12.27
C PRO A 215 -9.40 10.23 -11.56
N LEU A 216 -8.37 10.73 -10.86
CA LEU A 216 -7.51 9.94 -10.00
C LEU A 216 -7.59 10.48 -8.58
N VAL A 217 -7.93 9.60 -7.64
CA VAL A 217 -7.69 9.87 -6.21
C VAL A 217 -6.50 9.01 -5.77
N LEU A 218 -5.63 9.58 -4.94
CA LEU A 218 -4.42 8.92 -4.46
C LEU A 218 -4.54 8.59 -2.98
N GLY A 219 -4.06 7.42 -2.59
CA GLY A 219 -3.74 7.13 -1.19
C GLY A 219 -2.70 8.10 -0.64
N SER A 220 -2.73 8.34 0.67
CA SER A 220 -1.88 9.34 1.32
C SER A 220 -0.36 9.10 1.13
N ASN A 221 0.09 7.85 1.24
CA ASN A 221 1.49 7.48 1.05
C ASN A 221 1.90 7.52 -0.42
N GLU A 222 1.04 7.06 -1.33
CA GLU A 222 1.28 7.13 -2.78
C GLU A 222 1.39 8.58 -3.25
N ALA A 223 0.48 9.45 -2.80
CA ALA A 223 0.51 10.88 -3.09
C ALA A 223 1.83 11.53 -2.64
N ARG A 224 2.32 11.17 -1.45
CA ARG A 224 3.62 11.66 -0.97
C ARG A 224 4.77 11.20 -1.88
N MET A 225 4.83 9.92 -2.23
CA MET A 225 5.89 9.39 -3.10
C MET A 225 5.87 10.04 -4.48
N MET A 226 4.70 10.12 -5.10
CA MET A 226 4.54 10.75 -6.42
C MET A 226 4.93 12.25 -6.40
N ARG A 227 4.74 12.97 -5.28
CA ARG A 227 5.23 14.35 -5.11
C ARG A 227 6.75 14.41 -4.97
N GLU A 228 7.34 13.50 -4.19
CA GLU A 228 8.79 13.38 -4.05
C GLU A 228 9.46 13.10 -5.42
N GLU A 229 8.81 12.30 -6.26
CA GLU A 229 9.20 11.99 -7.64
C GLU A 229 8.81 13.09 -8.66
N LYS A 230 8.11 14.14 -8.22
CA LYS A 230 7.63 15.26 -9.04
C LYS A 230 6.71 14.85 -10.20
N LEU A 231 5.89 13.82 -9.97
CA LEU A 231 4.86 13.38 -10.90
C LEU A 231 3.60 14.25 -10.84
N PHE A 232 3.35 14.89 -9.69
CA PHE A 232 2.38 15.96 -9.51
C PHE A 232 2.73 16.81 -8.28
N GLU A 233 2.15 18.00 -8.14
CA GLU A 233 2.33 18.88 -6.98
C GLU A 233 1.02 19.04 -6.19
N THR A 234 -0.09 19.31 -6.87
CA THR A 234 -1.39 19.64 -6.26
C THR A 234 -2.55 18.90 -6.93
N THR A 235 -3.69 18.81 -6.25
CA THR A 235 -4.94 18.43 -6.90
C THR A 235 -5.26 19.39 -8.04
N GLY A 236 -5.72 18.88 -9.17
CA GLY A 236 -5.93 19.57 -10.44
C GLY A 236 -4.84 19.27 -11.47
N ASP A 237 -3.70 18.74 -11.04
CA ASP A 237 -2.59 18.43 -11.95
C ASP A 237 -2.93 17.26 -12.89
N GLU A 238 -2.47 17.41 -14.13
CA GLU A 238 -2.59 16.42 -15.20
C GLU A 238 -1.39 15.46 -15.19
N ILE A 239 -1.68 14.17 -15.30
CA ILE A 239 -0.67 13.13 -15.53
C ILE A 239 -1.02 12.42 -16.83
N ARG A 240 -0.14 12.55 -17.83
CA ARG A 240 -0.35 11.98 -19.17
C ARG A 240 0.26 10.60 -19.28
N GLY A 241 -0.44 9.68 -19.95
CA GLY A 241 0.04 8.32 -20.18
C GLY A 241 0.18 7.45 -18.93
N PHE A 242 -0.45 7.84 -17.82
CA PHE A 242 -0.56 7.04 -16.60
C PHE A 242 -1.25 5.70 -16.91
N PHE A 243 -0.46 4.63 -17.03
CA PHE A 243 -0.93 3.30 -17.48
C PHE A 243 -1.80 3.39 -18.74
N GLY A 244 -1.28 4.15 -19.73
CA GLY A 244 -1.90 4.38 -21.04
C GLY A 244 -3.11 5.30 -21.04
N LYS A 245 -3.40 5.96 -19.91
CA LYS A 245 -4.52 6.88 -19.74
C LYS A 245 -4.04 8.25 -19.29
N ASN A 246 -4.74 9.27 -19.72
CA ASN A 246 -4.56 10.59 -19.16
C ASN A 246 -5.44 10.68 -17.91
N VAL A 247 -4.86 11.14 -16.80
CA VAL A 247 -5.55 11.26 -15.53
C VAL A 247 -5.34 12.64 -14.94
N VAL A 248 -6.30 13.09 -14.15
CA VAL A 248 -6.20 14.33 -13.37
C VAL A 248 -6.34 13.99 -11.91
N VAL A 249 -5.44 14.50 -11.06
CA VAL A 249 -5.48 14.24 -9.62
C VAL A 249 -6.60 15.07 -9.01
N VAL A 250 -7.70 14.43 -8.62
CA VAL A 250 -8.89 15.14 -8.08
C VAL A 250 -8.97 15.07 -6.55
N GLY A 251 -8.14 14.25 -5.93
CA GLY A 251 -8.03 14.22 -4.48
C GLY A 251 -6.91 13.34 -3.93
N VAL A 252 -6.60 13.56 -2.67
CA VAL A 252 -5.68 12.74 -1.87
C VAL A 252 -6.41 12.32 -0.60
N LEU A 253 -6.40 11.02 -0.29
CA LEU A 253 -7.01 10.49 0.93
C LEU A 253 -6.29 10.99 2.19
N GLU A 254 -7.05 11.15 3.27
CA GLU A 254 -6.49 11.14 4.61
C GLU A 254 -5.80 9.80 4.86
N ALA A 255 -4.76 9.81 5.71
CA ALA A 255 -4.06 8.57 6.08
C ALA A 255 -5.00 7.61 6.81
N THR A 256 -5.06 6.37 6.35
CA THR A 256 -5.92 5.31 6.88
C THR A 256 -5.14 4.27 7.69
N ASN A 257 -3.80 4.30 7.63
CA ASN A 257 -2.90 3.26 8.11
C ASN A 257 -3.30 1.89 7.54
N SER A 258 -3.56 1.85 6.24
CA SER A 258 -3.93 0.61 5.57
C SER A 258 -3.37 0.59 4.15
N SER A 259 -3.52 -0.54 3.46
CA SER A 259 -3.16 -0.66 2.04
C SER A 259 -3.79 0.42 1.15
N PHE A 260 -4.88 1.08 1.56
CA PHE A 260 -5.51 2.18 0.82
C PHE A 260 -4.60 3.40 0.70
N ASP A 261 -3.66 3.59 1.64
CA ASP A 261 -2.69 4.69 1.57
C ASP A 261 -1.71 4.52 0.39
N MET A 262 -1.59 3.31 -0.16
CA MET A 262 -0.73 2.97 -1.29
C MET A 262 -1.50 2.81 -2.62
N MET A 263 -2.81 3.09 -2.63
CA MET A 263 -3.68 2.82 -3.78
C MET A 263 -3.88 4.01 -4.72
N HIS A 264 -4.20 3.66 -5.96
CA HIS A 264 -4.76 4.56 -6.97
C HIS A 264 -6.25 4.26 -7.17
N PHE A 265 -7.10 5.23 -6.90
CA PHE A 265 -8.55 5.09 -7.03
C PHE A 265 -8.99 5.66 -8.37
N VAL A 266 -9.43 4.78 -9.26
CA VAL A 266 -9.74 5.11 -10.66
C VAL A 266 -11.06 4.45 -11.10
N PRO A 267 -11.80 5.03 -12.06
CA PRO A 267 -13.02 4.42 -12.61
C PRO A 267 -12.73 3.30 -13.62
N LEU A 268 -11.47 2.91 -13.74
CA LEU A 268 -10.98 1.95 -14.71
C LEU A 268 -10.75 0.63 -14.00
N ASN A 269 -11.13 -0.47 -14.64
CA ASN A 269 -10.79 -1.80 -14.19
C ASN A 269 -9.45 -2.26 -14.76
N GLU A 270 -9.03 -3.43 -14.28
CA GLU A 270 -7.81 -4.10 -14.64
C GLU A 270 -7.53 -4.16 -16.17
N THR A 271 -8.56 -4.41 -16.99
CA THR A 271 -8.41 -4.57 -18.45
C THR A 271 -8.31 -3.25 -19.22
N GLN A 272 -8.73 -2.15 -18.57
CA GLN A 272 -8.82 -0.81 -19.15
C GLN A 272 -7.55 0.02 -18.92
N LEU A 273 -6.78 -0.25 -17.86
CA LEU A 273 -5.43 0.30 -17.64
C LEU A 273 -4.39 -0.56 -18.38
N ARG A 274 -3.65 0.03 -19.31
CA ARG A 274 -2.68 -0.67 -20.18
C ARG A 274 -1.45 0.16 -20.48
#